data_AF-A0A0B6Z8I0-F1
#
_entry.id   AF-A0A0B6Z8I0-F1
#
_cell.length_a   1.000
_cell.length_b   1.000
_cell.length_c   1.000
_cell.angle_alpha   90.00
_cell.angle_beta   90.00
_cell.angle_gamma   90.00
#
_symmetry.space_group_name_H-M   'P 1'
#
loop_
_entity.id
_entity.type
_entity.pdbx_description
1 polymer ?
#
loop_
_entity_poly.entity_id
_entity_poly.type
_entity_poly.pdbx_seq_one_letter_code
_entity_poly.pdbx_strand_id
1 'polypeptide(L)'
;MGYCWSREIQNHHYRLLPWSMGFLLMYDITNEESFNAVQDWCTQIKTYSWDNAQVVLVGNKCDLEDERVVSTERGKQLAEQ
;
A
#
# COMPACT_ATOMS: atom_id res chain seq x y z
N MET A 1 20.31 34.27 25.63
CA MET A 1 21.38 33.82 24.72
C MET A 1 20.80 32.71 23.88
N GLY A 2 20.34 33.05 22.67
CA GLY A 2 19.75 32.12 21.73
C GLY A 2 20.82 31.36 20.99
N TYR A 3 20.67 30.04 20.90
CA TYR A 3 21.45 29.25 19.98
C TYR A 3 20.71 29.26 18.64
N CYS A 4 21.13 30.21 17.80
CA CYS A 4 20.88 30.23 16.37
C CYS A 4 21.47 28.94 15.77
N TRP A 5 20.61 27.98 15.46
CA TRP A 5 21.04 26.76 14.78
C TRP A 5 21.40 27.13 13.34
N SER A 6 22.69 27.01 13.02
CA SER A 6 23.27 27.24 11.71
C SER A 6 22.59 26.36 10.66
N ARG A 7 22.14 26.99 9.57
CA ARG A 7 21.45 26.40 8.41
C ARG A 7 22.18 25.25 7.68
N GLU A 8 23.38 24.85 8.10
CA GLU A 8 24.22 23.87 7.40
C GLU A 8 24.18 22.44 7.94
N ILE A 9 23.57 22.17 9.11
CA ILE A 9 23.53 20.82 9.70
C ILE A 9 22.09 20.31 9.89
N GLN A 10 21.24 20.49 8.88
CA GLN A 10 19.92 19.81 8.84
C GLN A 10 19.64 19.02 7.57
N ASN A 11 20.53 18.93 6.57
CA ASN A 11 20.15 18.38 5.26
C ASN A 11 20.81 17.05 4.87
N HIS A 12 21.29 16.25 5.83
CA HIS A 12 22.02 15.01 5.53
C HIS A 12 21.44 13.70 6.10
N HIS A 13 20.20 13.68 6.61
CA HIS A 13 19.61 12.40 7.05
C HIS A 13 18.12 12.16 6.74
N TYR A 14 17.55 12.87 5.77
CA TYR A 14 16.25 12.53 5.16
C TYR A 14 16.35 12.27 3.64
N ARG A 15 17.57 12.05 3.14
CA ARG A 15 17.89 11.98 1.70
C ARG A 15 18.12 10.56 1.16
N LEU A 16 17.65 9.52 1.84
CA LEU A 16 17.58 8.14 1.34
C LEU A 16 16.14 7.67 1.60
N LEU A 17 15.15 7.82 0.74
CA LEU A 17 15.07 7.62 -0.69
C LEU A 17 14.11 8.68 -1.25
N PRO A 18 14.45 9.39 -2.32
CA PRO A 18 13.43 10.13 -3.03
C PRO A 18 12.59 9.09 -3.81
N TRP A 19 11.26 9.17 -3.73
CA TRP A 19 10.30 8.66 -4.74
C TRP A 19 9.62 7.28 -4.63
N SER A 20 9.74 6.51 -3.54
CA SER A 20 8.92 5.30 -3.37
C SER A 20 7.71 5.54 -2.45
N MET A 21 6.62 6.11 -2.97
CA MET A 21 5.30 6.02 -2.33
C MET A 21 4.62 4.74 -2.83
N GLY A 22 5.05 3.61 -2.27
CA GLY A 22 4.44 2.32 -2.48
C GLY A 22 3.49 2.00 -1.33
N PHE A 23 2.24 1.65 -1.63
CA PHE A 23 1.28 1.12 -0.67
C PHE A 23 1.22 -0.39 -0.79
N LEU A 24 1.29 -1.10 0.34
CA LEU A 24 1.04 -2.53 0.39
C LEU A 24 -0.32 -2.75 1.03
N LEU A 25 -1.26 -3.28 0.25
CA LEU A 25 -2.59 -3.63 0.71
C LEU A 25 -2.69 -5.13 0.81
N MET A 26 -3.18 -5.63 1.93
CA MET A 26 -3.30 -7.06 2.18
C MET A 26 -4.72 -7.41 2.59
N TYR A 27 -5.28 -8.44 1.96
CA TYR A 27 -6.59 -9.01 2.30
C TYR A 27 -6.42 -10.48 2.66
N ASP A 28 -7.42 -11.07 3.29
CA ASP A 28 -7.46 -12.48 3.65
C ASP A 28 -8.25 -13.26 2.58
N ILE A 29 -7.67 -14.33 2.03
CA ILE A 29 -8.31 -15.11 0.95
C ILE A 29 -9.58 -15.83 1.40
N THR A 30 -9.77 -16.05 2.71
CA THR A 30 -10.95 -16.71 3.27
C THR A 30 -12.03 -15.72 3.70
N ASN A 31 -11.78 -14.41 3.61
CA ASN A 31 -12.70 -13.38 4.08
C ASN A 31 -13.02 -12.35 2.98
N GLU A 32 -14.23 -12.43 2.43
CA GLU A 32 -14.70 -11.52 1.38
C GLU A 32 -14.85 -10.06 1.85
N GLU A 33 -15.22 -9.82 3.11
CA GLU A 33 -15.30 -8.44 3.64
C GLU A 33 -13.93 -7.77 3.66
N SER A 34 -12.88 -8.54 3.99
CA SER A 34 -11.50 -8.03 3.96
C SER A 34 -11.07 -7.63 2.54
N PHE A 35 -11.53 -8.36 1.53
CA PHE A 35 -11.27 -8.04 0.13
C PHE A 35 -12.01 -6.79 -0.33
N ASN A 36 -13.28 -6.64 0.04
CA ASN A 36 -14.07 -5.45 -0.26
C ASN A 36 -13.46 -4.20 0.37
N ALA A 37 -13.02 -4.28 1.64
CA ALA A 37 -12.35 -3.17 2.29
C ALA A 37 -11.11 -2.73 1.51
N VAL A 38 -10.29 -3.68 1.05
CA VAL A 38 -9.07 -3.36 0.28
C VAL A 38 -9.38 -2.75 -1.10
N GLN A 39 -10.49 -3.13 -1.74
CA GLN A 39 -10.96 -2.48 -2.96
C GLN A 39 -11.31 -1.00 -2.74
N ASP A 40 -11.99 -0.68 -1.64
CA ASP A 40 -12.29 0.70 -1.26
C ASP A 40 -11.02 1.50 -0.98
N TRP A 41 -10.05 0.89 -0.28
CA TRP A 41 -8.74 1.51 -0.02
C TRP A 41 -7.95 1.77 -1.30
N CYS A 42 -7.94 0.82 -2.25
CA CYS A 42 -7.28 0.99 -3.54
C CYS A 42 -7.87 2.18 -4.31
N THR A 43 -9.19 2.32 -4.32
CA THR A 43 -9.90 3.44 -4.95
C THR A 43 -9.57 4.76 -4.28
N GLN A 44 -9.56 4.82 -2.95
CA GLN A 44 -9.19 6.02 -2.20
C GLN A 44 -7.73 6.42 -2.48
N ILE A 45 -6.80 5.47 -2.46
CA ILE A 45 -5.39 5.75 -2.78
C ILE A 45 -5.28 6.33 -4.18
N LYS A 46 -5.91 5.74 -5.20
CA LYS A 46 -5.90 6.31 -6.55
C LYS A 46 -6.52 7.70 -6.65
N THR A 47 -7.53 7.98 -5.83
CA THR A 47 -8.23 9.28 -5.82
C THR A 47 -7.40 10.38 -5.16
N TYR A 48 -6.69 10.05 -4.08
CA TYR A 48 -5.96 11.03 -3.25
C TYR A 48 -4.45 11.06 -3.52
N SER A 49 -3.89 10.05 -4.19
CA SER A 49 -2.46 9.98 -4.48
C SER A 49 -2.12 10.58 -5.84
N TRP A 50 -0.88 11.04 -5.94
CA TRP A 50 -0.29 11.54 -7.19
C TRP A 50 -0.07 10.36 -8.16
N ASP A 51 -0.13 10.62 -9.48
CA ASP A 51 -0.08 9.64 -10.59
C ASP A 51 0.99 8.53 -10.52
N ASN A 52 1.98 8.64 -9.63
CA ASN A 52 3.08 7.69 -9.46
C ASN A 52 2.99 6.79 -8.21
N ALA A 53 1.86 6.75 -7.49
CA ALA A 53 1.72 5.83 -6.36
C ALA A 53 1.62 4.37 -6.85
N GLN A 54 2.55 3.53 -6.40
CA GLN A 54 2.47 2.09 -6.66
C GLN A 54 1.66 1.41 -5.57
N VAL A 55 0.72 0.55 -5.93
CA VAL A 55 -0.05 -0.26 -4.98
C VAL A 55 0.23 -1.73 -5.24
N VAL A 56 0.67 -2.45 -4.21
CA VAL A 56 0.88 -3.89 -4.24
C VAL A 56 -0.22 -4.54 -3.43
N LEU A 57 -0.99 -5.41 -4.08
CA LEU A 57 -2.06 -6.18 -3.45
C LEU A 57 -1.54 -7.57 -3.06
N VAL A 58 -1.79 -7.99 -1.82
CA VAL A 58 -1.35 -9.27 -1.27
C VAL A 58 -2.55 -10.05 -0.72
N GLY A 59 -2.79 -11.25 -1.24
CA GLY A 59 -3.70 -12.21 -0.63
C GLY A 59 -2.96 -12.98 0.47
N ASN A 60 -3.43 -12.84 1.72
CA ASN A 60 -2.88 -13.51 2.90
C ASN A 60 -3.66 -14.79 3.20
N LYS A 61 -3.08 -15.66 4.05
CA LYS A 61 -3.61 -16.98 4.43
C LYS A 61 -3.71 -17.98 3.29
N CYS A 62 -2.75 -17.96 2.37
CA CYS A 62 -2.65 -18.92 1.26
C CYS A 62 -2.49 -20.38 1.71
N ASP A 63 -2.20 -20.63 2.98
CA ASP A 63 -2.25 -21.95 3.60
C ASP A 63 -3.68 -22.52 3.70
N LEU A 64 -4.70 -21.65 3.72
CA LEU A 64 -6.13 -22.03 3.76
C LEU A 64 -6.78 -22.03 2.37
N GLU A 65 -6.08 -22.61 1.38
CA GLU A 65 -6.55 -22.65 -0.01
C GLU A 65 -7.92 -23.36 -0.15
N ASP A 66 -8.17 -24.38 0.66
CA ASP A 66 -9.44 -25.12 0.65
C ASP A 66 -10.63 -24.29 1.16
N GLU A 67 -10.36 -23.25 1.96
CA GLU A 67 -11.35 -22.31 2.48
C GLU A 67 -11.37 -21.00 1.68
N ARG A 68 -10.72 -20.96 0.51
CA ARG A 68 -10.65 -19.78 -0.33
C ARG A 68 -12.05 -19.35 -0.77
N VAL A 69 -12.44 -18.15 -0.35
CA VAL A 69 -13.66 -17.48 -0.80
C VAL A 69 -13.33 -16.46 -1.90
N VAL A 70 -12.13 -15.87 -1.86
CA VAL A 70 -11.66 -14.90 -2.87
C VAL A 70 -10.78 -15.60 -3.89
N SER A 71 -11.28 -15.73 -5.12
CA SER A 71 -10.51 -16.34 -6.22
C SER A 71 -9.28 -15.50 -6.58
N THR A 72 -8.22 -16.19 -6.98
CA THR A 72 -6.96 -15.55 -7.44
C THR A 72 -7.22 -14.62 -8.63
N GLU A 73 -8.14 -14.98 -9.51
CA GLU A 73 -8.56 -14.16 -10.64
C GLU A 73 -9.17 -12.82 -10.20
N ARG A 74 -10.06 -12.83 -9.19
CA ARG A 74 -10.67 -11.61 -8.65
C ARG A 74 -9.64 -10.70 -7.99
N GLY A 75 -8.67 -11.30 -7.28
CA GLY A 75 -7.52 -10.58 -6.73
C GLY A 75 -6.66 -9.92 -7.81
N LYS A 76 -6.38 -10.65 -8.90
CA LYS A 76 -5.60 -10.14 -10.03
C LYS A 76 -6.31 -9.00 -10.75
N GLN A 77 -7.61 -9.13 -11.01
CA GLN A 77 -8.43 -8.07 -11.61
C GLN A 77 -8.41 -6.79 -10.77
N LEU A 78 -8.44 -6.88 -9.44
CA LEU A 78 -8.34 -5.71 -8.57
C LEU A 78 -6.95 -5.05 -8.62
N ALA A 79 -5.89 -5.83 -8.80
CA ALA A 79 -4.52 -5.31 -8.92
C ALA A 79 -4.24 -4.67 -10.30
N GLU A 80 -4.97 -5.07 -11.35
CA GLU A 80 -4.84 -4.54 -12.71
C GLU A 80 -5.77 -3.36 -13.01
N GLN A 81 -6.80 -3.12 -12.18
CA GLN A 81 -7.55 -1.86 -12.21
C GLN A 81 -6.65 -0.67 -11.92
#